data_AF-A0A348MJI3-F1
#
_entry.id   AF-A0A348MJI3-F1
#
_cell.length_a   1.000
_cell.length_b   1.000
_cell.length_c   1.000
_cell.angle_alpha   90.00
_cell.angle_beta   90.00
_cell.angle_gamma   90.00
#
_symmetry.space_group_name_H-M   'P 1'
#
loop_
_entity.id
_entity.type
_entity.pdbx_description
1 polymer ?
#
loop_
_entity_poly.entity_id
_entity_poly.type
_entity_poly.pdbx_seq_one_letter_code
_entity_poly.pdbx_strand_id
1 'polypeptide(L)'
;MKRKFFIFFIFLINIFTYSNEIGFEHKDFFDSFKSFLSSSKQAITIVSPDFTDKNFLNILKEKNDLNITVILSKSSISKKYSLKDSLSLFVDTLLFADDSLINYSIIFSTSKSFIICNRAIQPQKYSKGLFYINLSDSSMFEYLYNKYLKIRSSSFSIDSFSDTLDFKDIVKNYKKYENGWIIFKAYVEDVYRSKKSDTYFIKLKGDKNFTIVIFENLSKEFFRKNINILYFKNQNILVKGFLKYDKKYGYEIILDKISSIKLLK
;
A
#
# COMPACT_ATOMS: atom_id res chain seq x y z
N MET A 1 38.88 10.75 22.50
CA MET A 1 37.81 10.30 21.58
C MET A 1 36.62 11.25 21.67
N LYS A 2 36.12 11.79 20.54
CA LYS A 2 34.96 12.69 20.54
C LYS A 2 33.74 11.96 21.11
N ARG A 3 33.00 12.56 22.05
CA ARG A 3 31.82 12.00 22.76
C ARG A 3 30.82 11.29 21.84
N LYS A 4 30.66 11.75 20.60
CA LYS A 4 29.82 11.14 19.54
C LYS A 4 30.30 9.74 19.11
N PHE A 5 31.62 9.52 19.03
CA PHE A 5 32.19 8.21 18.68
C PHE A 5 31.99 7.18 19.78
N PHE A 6 32.09 7.59 21.05
CA PHE A 6 31.87 6.71 22.20
C PHE A 6 30.41 6.27 22.31
N ILE A 7 29.47 7.19 22.10
CA ILE A 7 28.03 6.88 22.06
C ILE A 7 27.68 5.96 20.88
N PHE A 8 28.30 6.16 19.71
CA PHE A 8 28.12 5.28 18.56
C PHE A 8 28.69 3.87 18.81
N PHE A 9 29.83 3.76 19.49
CA PHE A 9 30.42 2.48 19.89
C PHE A 9 29.56 1.76 20.93
N ILE A 10 29.03 2.48 21.93
CA ILE A 10 28.07 1.92 22.91
C ILE A 10 26.78 1.49 22.22
N PHE A 11 26.28 2.26 21.26
CA PHE A 11 25.08 1.92 20.48
C PHE A 11 25.30 0.66 19.63
N LEU A 12 26.44 0.55 18.95
CA LEU A 12 26.84 -0.66 18.24
C LEU A 12 26.99 -1.85 19.19
N ILE A 13 27.68 -1.68 20.31
CA ILE A 13 27.85 -2.74 21.32
C ILE A 13 26.47 -3.21 21.79
N ASN A 14 25.57 -2.31 22.22
CA ASN A 14 24.22 -2.69 22.65
C ASN A 14 23.41 -3.37 21.54
N ILE A 15 23.55 -2.97 20.28
CA ILE A 15 22.93 -3.69 19.17
C ILE A 15 23.45 -5.12 19.12
N PHE A 16 24.77 -5.33 19.21
CA PHE A 16 25.37 -6.66 19.16
C PHE A 16 25.11 -7.51 20.42
N THR A 17 25.03 -6.92 21.62
CA THR A 17 24.80 -7.68 22.86
C THR A 17 23.35 -8.13 23.04
N TYR A 18 22.39 -7.36 22.53
CA TYR A 18 20.98 -7.63 22.75
C TYR A 18 20.26 -8.17 21.51
N SER A 19 20.90 -8.15 20.33
CA SER A 19 20.33 -8.80 19.14
C SER A 19 20.39 -10.31 19.24
N ASN A 20 19.27 -10.96 18.96
CA ASN A 20 19.24 -12.42 18.79
C ASN A 20 19.91 -12.80 17.46
N GLU A 21 19.79 -11.93 16.45
CA GLU A 21 20.29 -12.19 15.11
C GLU A 21 20.59 -10.87 14.39
N ILE A 22 21.69 -10.84 13.64
CA ILE A 22 22.05 -9.77 12.71
C ILE A 22 22.43 -10.43 11.39
N GLY A 23 21.88 -9.92 10.29
CA GLY A 23 22.21 -10.44 8.96
C GLY A 23 22.22 -9.38 7.88
N PHE A 24 22.85 -9.74 6.75
CA PHE A 24 23.12 -8.85 5.63
C PHE A 24 22.59 -9.39 4.30
N GLU A 25 22.19 -10.65 4.26
CA GLU A 25 21.66 -11.29 3.06
C GLU A 25 20.13 -11.35 3.08
N HIS A 26 19.54 -11.29 1.88
CA HIS A 26 18.09 -11.37 1.72
C HIS A 26 17.53 -12.74 2.11
N LYS A 27 18.29 -13.80 1.84
CA LYS A 27 17.90 -15.17 2.22
C LYS A 27 17.81 -15.30 3.74
N ASP A 28 18.84 -14.82 4.46
CA ASP A 28 18.86 -14.86 5.91
C ASP A 28 17.72 -14.02 6.51
N PHE A 29 17.47 -12.83 5.96
CA PHE A 29 16.32 -12.01 6.36
C PHE A 29 14.98 -12.75 6.18
N PHE A 30 14.84 -13.46 5.06
CA PHE A 30 13.65 -14.25 4.75
C PHE A 30 13.46 -15.44 5.70
N ASP A 31 14.54 -16.15 6.02
CA ASP A 31 14.52 -17.29 6.93
C ASP A 31 14.29 -16.83 8.39
N SER A 32 14.92 -15.72 8.81
CA SER A 32 14.67 -15.06 10.08
C SER A 32 13.21 -14.62 10.21
N PHE A 33 12.63 -14.05 9.15
CA PHE A 33 11.22 -13.70 9.11
C PHE A 33 10.29 -14.92 9.27
N LYS A 34 10.56 -16.04 8.60
CA LYS A 34 9.79 -17.28 8.80
C LYS A 34 9.85 -17.80 10.23
N SER A 35 11.04 -17.77 10.83
CA SER A 35 11.24 -18.14 12.23
C SER A 35 10.46 -17.22 13.18
N PHE A 36 10.50 -15.92 12.91
CA PHE A 36 9.74 -14.90 13.64
C PHE A 36 8.23 -15.12 13.57
N LEU A 37 7.70 -15.43 12.39
CA LEU A 37 6.29 -15.76 12.21
C LEU A 37 5.90 -17.01 12.99
N SER A 38 6.75 -18.03 12.99
CA SER A 38 6.46 -19.31 13.65
C SER A 38 6.53 -19.22 15.18
N SER A 39 7.26 -18.26 15.73
CA SER A 39 7.32 -17.98 17.17
C SER A 39 6.25 -16.98 17.65
N SER A 40 5.60 -16.26 16.73
CA SER A 40 4.53 -15.31 17.04
C SER A 40 3.23 -16.03 17.39
N LYS A 41 2.56 -15.60 18.47
CA LYS A 41 1.41 -16.34 19.04
C LYS A 41 0.02 -15.87 18.61
N GLN A 42 -0.17 -14.60 18.25
CA GLN A 42 -1.51 -14.04 18.02
C GLN A 42 -1.55 -13.04 16.87
N ALA A 43 -0.66 -12.05 16.87
CA ALA A 43 -0.68 -11.03 15.86
C ALA A 43 0.72 -10.54 15.53
N ILE A 44 0.87 -10.13 14.28
CA ILE A 44 2.05 -9.44 13.79
C ILE A 44 1.63 -8.14 13.12
N THR A 45 2.52 -7.16 13.14
CA THR A 45 2.34 -5.96 12.34
C THR A 45 3.60 -5.63 11.58
N ILE A 46 3.47 -5.46 10.27
CA ILE A 46 4.56 -5.11 9.37
C ILE A 46 4.37 -3.65 8.96
N VAL A 47 5.32 -2.79 9.30
CA VAL A 47 5.38 -1.42 8.80
C VAL A 47 6.48 -1.36 7.75
N SER A 48 6.18 -0.98 6.52
CA SER A 48 7.18 -0.94 5.45
C SER A 48 6.94 0.19 4.46
N PRO A 49 7.99 0.80 3.88
CA PRO A 49 7.80 1.82 2.86
C PRO A 49 7.09 1.30 1.61
N ASP A 50 7.26 0.00 1.32
CA ASP A 50 6.74 -0.64 0.12
C ASP A 50 6.71 -2.16 0.28
N PHE A 51 5.86 -2.83 -0.50
CA PHE A 51 5.74 -4.28 -0.49
C PHE A 51 5.65 -4.82 -1.91
N THR A 52 6.75 -5.38 -2.40
CA THR A 52 6.89 -5.83 -3.80
C THR A 52 7.36 -7.28 -3.92
N ASP A 53 7.69 -7.95 -2.81
CA ASP A 53 8.20 -9.32 -2.82
C ASP A 53 7.07 -10.37 -2.74
N LYS A 54 6.94 -11.15 -3.81
CA LYS A 54 5.94 -12.23 -3.90
C LYS A 54 6.23 -13.40 -2.96
N ASN A 55 7.50 -13.63 -2.60
CA ASN A 55 7.84 -14.73 -1.70
C ASN A 55 7.37 -14.41 -0.28
N PHE A 56 7.53 -13.15 0.17
CA PHE A 56 6.96 -12.69 1.43
C PHE A 56 5.42 -12.74 1.41
N LEU A 57 4.79 -12.30 0.31
CA LEU A 57 3.35 -12.39 0.12
C LEU A 57 2.83 -13.82 0.32
N ASN A 58 3.49 -14.81 -0.30
CA ASN A 58 3.10 -16.21 -0.22
C ASN A 58 3.19 -16.76 1.21
N ILE A 59 4.25 -16.42 1.95
CA ILE A 59 4.36 -16.82 3.36
C ILE A 59 3.21 -16.24 4.19
N LEU A 60 2.92 -14.95 4.02
CA LEU A 60 1.84 -14.30 4.76
C LEU A 60 0.49 -14.97 4.48
N LYS A 61 0.26 -15.41 3.24
CA LYS A 61 -0.93 -16.14 2.82
C LYS A 61 -1.05 -17.53 3.45
N GLU A 62 0.06 -18.17 3.80
CA GLU A 62 0.06 -19.48 4.45
C GLU A 62 -0.21 -19.38 5.97
N LYS A 63 -0.06 -18.19 6.57
CA LYS A 63 -0.21 -17.94 8.01
C LYS A 63 -1.61 -17.44 8.38
N ASN A 64 -2.63 -18.24 8.08
CA ASN A 64 -4.04 -17.93 8.36
C ASN A 64 -4.41 -17.95 9.85
N ASP A 65 -3.53 -18.50 10.69
CA ASP A 65 -3.66 -18.60 12.14
C ASP A 65 -3.23 -17.31 12.88
N LEU A 66 -2.59 -16.37 12.19
CA LEU A 66 -2.12 -15.11 12.75
C LEU A 66 -2.98 -13.94 12.28
N ASN A 67 -3.26 -12.99 13.18
CA ASN A 67 -3.80 -11.70 12.77
C ASN A 67 -2.66 -10.82 12.23
N ILE A 68 -2.65 -10.60 10.92
CA ILE A 68 -1.58 -9.87 10.23
C ILE A 68 -2.10 -8.50 9.84
N THR A 69 -1.44 -7.45 10.33
CA THR A 69 -1.62 -6.08 9.81
C THR A 69 -0.38 -5.67 9.03
N VAL A 70 -0.55 -5.06 7.85
CA VAL A 70 0.54 -4.45 7.10
C VAL A 70 0.24 -2.97 6.87
N ILE A 71 1.13 -2.10 7.30
CA ILE A 71 1.06 -0.66 7.11
C ILE A 71 2.09 -0.26 6.07
N LEU A 72 1.62 0.33 4.97
CA LEU A 72 2.46 0.79 3.87
C LEU A 72 2.44 2.31 3.75
N SER A 73 3.53 2.91 3.26
CA SER A 73 3.53 4.31 2.85
C SER A 73 2.49 4.56 1.74
N LYS A 74 1.86 5.75 1.73
CA LYS A 74 0.85 6.11 0.73
C LYS A 74 1.42 6.05 -0.70
N SER A 75 2.67 6.45 -0.90
CA SER A 75 3.32 6.33 -2.23
C SER A 75 3.50 4.89 -2.72
N SER A 76 3.39 3.87 -1.86
CA SER A 76 3.39 2.47 -2.33
C SER A 76 2.25 2.19 -3.33
N ILE A 77 1.17 2.97 -3.30
CA ILE A 77 0.00 2.79 -4.18
C ILE A 77 0.33 3.11 -5.64
N SER A 78 1.20 4.10 -5.89
CA SER A 78 1.51 4.55 -7.24
C SER A 78 2.61 3.71 -7.92
N LYS A 79 3.25 2.79 -7.19
CA LYS A 79 4.34 1.97 -7.71
C LYS A 79 3.82 0.79 -8.52
N LYS A 80 4.31 0.69 -9.76
CA LYS A 80 3.93 -0.33 -10.76
C LYS A 80 4.00 -1.78 -10.26
N TYR A 81 4.89 -2.08 -9.31
CA TYR A 81 5.14 -3.44 -8.80
C TYR A 81 4.66 -3.66 -7.37
N SER A 82 3.89 -2.71 -6.81
CA SER A 82 3.28 -2.86 -5.50
C SER A 82 2.34 -4.05 -5.46
N LEU A 83 2.46 -4.87 -4.43
CA LEU A 83 1.59 -6.02 -4.18
C LEU A 83 0.45 -5.69 -3.23
N LYS A 84 0.19 -4.40 -2.92
CA LYS A 84 -0.83 -3.96 -1.95
C LYS A 84 -2.20 -4.62 -2.19
N ASP A 85 -2.62 -4.74 -3.45
CA ASP A 85 -3.96 -5.25 -3.79
C ASP A 85 -4.03 -6.75 -3.55
N SER A 86 -2.94 -7.47 -3.80
CA SER A 86 -2.85 -8.90 -3.47
C SER A 86 -2.77 -9.12 -1.96
N LEU A 87 -2.02 -8.27 -1.25
CA LEU A 87 -1.85 -8.30 0.20
C LEU A 87 -3.21 -8.09 0.91
N SER A 88 -3.97 -7.08 0.47
CA SER A 88 -5.27 -6.70 1.04
C SER A 88 -6.35 -7.79 0.94
N LEU A 89 -6.13 -8.84 0.15
CA LEU A 89 -7.08 -9.95 0.04
C LEU A 89 -7.06 -10.87 1.26
N PHE A 90 -6.02 -10.85 2.08
CA PHE A 90 -5.85 -11.82 3.16
C PHE A 90 -5.19 -11.27 4.43
N VAL A 91 -4.67 -10.04 4.41
CA VAL A 91 -4.21 -9.33 5.63
C VAL A 91 -4.83 -7.95 5.72
N ASP A 92 -4.97 -7.43 6.94
CA ASP A 92 -5.42 -6.06 7.15
C ASP A 92 -4.35 -5.09 6.64
N THR A 93 -4.63 -4.39 5.54
CA THR A 93 -3.66 -3.50 4.90
C THR A 93 -4.06 -2.05 5.08
N LEU A 94 -3.19 -1.30 5.76
CA LEU A 94 -3.35 0.11 6.04
C LEU A 94 -2.33 0.94 5.27
N LEU A 95 -2.65 2.21 5.07
CA LEU A 95 -1.81 3.21 4.44
C LEU A 95 -1.48 4.32 5.43
N PHE A 96 -0.24 4.80 5.36
CA PHE A 96 0.24 5.92 6.15
C PHE A 96 0.60 7.10 5.24
N ALA A 97 0.08 8.29 5.56
CA ALA A 97 0.15 9.45 4.67
C ALA A 97 1.55 10.08 4.55
N ASP A 98 2.34 10.06 5.62
CA ASP A 98 3.64 10.73 5.68
C ASP A 98 4.78 9.76 5.39
N ASP A 99 5.11 9.63 4.11
CA ASP A 99 6.16 8.72 3.64
C ASP A 99 7.53 8.97 4.32
N SER A 100 7.79 10.19 4.82
CA SER A 100 9.08 10.54 5.41
C SER A 100 9.39 9.81 6.72
N LEU A 101 8.37 9.29 7.39
CA LEU A 101 8.50 8.61 8.69
C LEU A 101 8.70 7.10 8.55
N ILE A 102 8.45 6.54 7.37
CA ILE A 102 8.61 5.12 7.06
C ILE A 102 9.73 4.95 6.02
N ASN A 103 10.98 4.93 6.50
CA ASN A 103 12.18 4.71 5.68
C ASN A 103 12.75 3.28 5.79
N TYR A 104 12.24 2.50 6.74
CA TYR A 104 12.73 1.16 7.08
C TYR A 104 11.55 0.23 7.26
N SER A 105 11.76 -1.07 7.05
CA SER A 105 10.75 -2.06 7.42
C SER A 105 10.92 -2.44 8.87
N ILE A 106 9.83 -2.45 9.63
CA ILE A 106 9.80 -2.93 11.01
C ILE A 106 8.67 -3.93 11.16
N ILE A 107 8.95 -5.09 11.73
CA ILE A 107 8.00 -6.17 11.92
C ILE A 107 7.88 -6.39 13.43
N PHE A 108 6.68 -6.22 13.98
CA PHE A 108 6.40 -6.40 15.40
C PHE A 108 5.57 -7.66 15.62
N SER A 109 5.78 -8.32 16.76
CA SER A 109 4.90 -9.37 17.28
C SER A 109 4.28 -8.94 18.61
N THR A 110 3.16 -9.57 18.97
CA THR A 110 2.56 -9.41 20.31
C THR A 110 3.42 -9.97 21.43
N SER A 111 4.38 -10.84 21.13
CA SER A 111 5.37 -11.41 22.08
C SER A 111 6.53 -10.48 22.40
N LYS A 112 6.39 -9.16 22.16
CA LYS A 112 7.43 -8.15 22.39
C LYS A 112 8.75 -8.42 21.65
N SER A 113 8.68 -9.07 20.48
CA SER A 113 9.82 -9.21 19.57
C SER A 113 9.64 -8.35 18.33
N PHE A 114 10.74 -7.97 17.70
CA PHE A 114 10.70 -7.23 16.45
C PHE A 114 11.89 -7.51 15.53
N ILE A 115 11.68 -7.33 14.23
CA ILE A 115 12.73 -7.25 13.22
C ILE A 115 12.77 -5.84 12.64
N ILE A 116 13.94 -5.24 12.52
CA ILE A 116 14.14 -4.01 11.73
C ILE A 116 14.99 -4.37 10.52
N CYS A 117 14.59 -3.92 9.34
CA CYS A 117 15.33 -4.03 8.10
C CYS A 117 15.50 -2.65 7.47
N ASN A 118 16.72 -2.34 7.02
CA ASN A 118 17.05 -1.05 6.41
C ASN A 118 16.44 -0.83 5.01
N ARG A 119 15.69 -1.81 4.49
CA ARG A 119 15.03 -1.78 3.18
C ARG A 119 13.54 -2.05 3.31
N ALA A 120 12.80 -1.72 2.24
CA ALA A 120 11.43 -2.16 2.06
C ALA A 120 11.34 -3.69 1.83
N ILE A 121 10.15 -4.28 1.93
CA ILE A 121 9.94 -5.69 1.60
C ILE A 121 9.97 -5.84 0.07
N GLN A 122 11.10 -6.32 -0.46
CA GLN A 122 11.39 -6.31 -1.89
C GLN A 122 12.18 -7.54 -2.34
N PRO A 123 12.07 -7.94 -3.63
CA PRO A 123 12.79 -9.08 -4.19
C PRO A 123 14.31 -8.99 -4.03
N GLN A 124 14.97 -10.15 -3.88
CA GLN A 124 16.42 -10.30 -3.71
C GLN A 124 17.29 -9.41 -4.62
N LYS A 125 16.93 -9.27 -5.90
CA LYS A 125 17.66 -8.45 -6.88
C LYS A 125 17.75 -6.96 -6.51
N TYR A 126 16.87 -6.47 -5.65
CA TYR A 126 16.86 -5.08 -5.16
C TYR A 126 17.43 -4.95 -3.74
N SER A 127 17.83 -6.07 -3.12
CA SER A 127 18.25 -6.16 -1.72
C SER A 127 19.75 -5.89 -1.50
N LYS A 128 20.42 -5.20 -2.43
CA LYS A 128 21.84 -4.88 -2.29
C LYS A 128 22.07 -3.97 -1.08
N GLY A 129 22.99 -4.37 -0.20
CA GLY A 129 23.25 -3.65 1.06
C GLY A 129 22.08 -3.74 2.04
N LEU A 130 21.35 -4.85 2.04
CA LEU A 130 20.37 -5.16 3.07
C LEU A 130 21.10 -5.36 4.40
N PHE A 131 20.44 -4.94 5.46
CA PHE A 131 20.85 -5.13 6.83
C PHE A 131 19.58 -5.28 7.68
N TYR A 132 19.54 -6.30 8.51
CA TYR A 132 18.47 -6.46 9.47
C TYR A 132 18.99 -6.87 10.85
N ILE A 133 18.16 -6.58 11.85
CA ILE A 133 18.37 -6.98 13.24
C ILE A 133 17.07 -7.61 13.73
N ASN A 134 17.16 -8.79 14.34
CA ASN A 134 16.06 -9.46 15.04
C ASN A 134 16.32 -9.39 16.56
N LEU A 135 15.34 -8.89 17.31
CA LEU A 135 15.44 -8.58 18.73
C LEU A 135 14.20 -9.15 19.45
N SER A 136 14.42 -9.77 20.62
CA SER A 136 13.36 -10.22 21.51
C SER A 136 13.54 -9.58 22.88
N ASP A 137 12.43 -9.17 23.52
CA ASP A 137 12.41 -8.72 24.93
C ASP A 137 13.44 -7.64 25.26
N SER A 138 13.54 -6.60 24.41
CA SER A 138 14.48 -5.49 24.60
C SER A 138 13.79 -4.21 25.07
N SER A 139 14.50 -3.40 25.84
CA SER A 139 14.07 -2.05 26.23
C SER A 139 13.81 -1.13 25.02
N MET A 140 14.38 -1.45 23.85
CA MET A 140 14.10 -0.76 22.59
C MET A 140 12.71 -1.07 22.02
N PHE A 141 12.09 -2.21 22.38
CA PHE A 141 10.76 -2.58 21.90
C PHE A 141 9.76 -1.48 22.22
N GLU A 142 9.70 -1.01 23.48
CA GLU A 142 8.74 0.01 23.90
C GLU A 142 8.92 1.33 23.13
N TYR A 143 10.17 1.76 22.89
CA TYR A 143 10.45 2.97 22.11
C TYR A 143 9.94 2.85 20.66
N LEU A 144 10.25 1.74 20.00
CA LEU A 144 9.84 1.49 18.62
C LEU A 144 8.35 1.23 18.49
N TYR A 145 7.77 0.53 19.47
CA TYR A 145 6.35 0.24 19.55
C TYR A 145 5.54 1.52 19.74
N ASN A 146 5.99 2.46 20.57
CA ASN A 146 5.38 3.78 20.70
C ASN A 146 5.40 4.58 19.38
N LYS A 147 6.53 4.54 18.65
CA LYS A 147 6.60 5.12 17.30
C LYS A 147 5.61 4.45 16.35
N TYR A 148 5.48 3.13 16.43
CA TYR A 148 4.48 2.36 15.68
C TYR A 148 3.05 2.75 16.04
N LEU A 149 2.70 2.88 17.32
CA LEU A 149 1.35 3.25 17.73
C LEU A 149 0.91 4.60 17.13
N LYS A 150 1.85 5.55 17.03
CA LYS A 150 1.62 6.84 16.34
C LYS A 150 1.38 6.66 14.84
N ILE A 151 2.16 5.79 14.18
CA ILE A 151 1.96 5.46 12.76
C ILE A 151 0.59 4.82 12.57
N ARG A 152 0.26 3.80 13.37
CA ARG A 152 -1.00 3.06 13.29
C ARG A 152 -2.23 3.95 13.53
N SER A 153 -2.21 4.81 14.54
CA SER A 153 -3.35 5.70 14.84
C SER A 153 -3.64 6.70 13.73
N SER A 154 -2.64 7.03 12.92
CA SER A 154 -2.75 7.93 11.77
C SER A 154 -2.79 7.17 10.43
N SER A 155 -2.85 5.84 10.48
CA SER A 155 -3.00 4.99 9.30
C SER A 155 -4.48 4.76 9.00
N PHE A 156 -4.79 4.59 7.72
CA PHE A 156 -6.15 4.42 7.24
C PHE A 156 -6.23 3.19 6.34
N SER A 157 -7.33 2.43 6.42
CA SER A 157 -7.48 1.23 5.59
C SER A 157 -7.46 1.59 4.10
N ILE A 158 -6.91 0.71 3.27
CA ILE A 158 -7.04 0.84 1.80
C ILE A 158 -8.52 0.95 1.38
N ASP A 159 -9.41 0.34 2.16
CA ASP A 159 -10.86 0.39 1.96
C ASP A 159 -11.57 1.51 2.74
N SER A 160 -10.86 2.36 3.50
CA SER A 160 -11.46 3.38 4.38
C SER A 160 -12.05 4.60 3.66
N PHE A 161 -12.28 4.54 2.35
CA PHE A 161 -13.29 5.41 1.74
C PHE A 161 -14.63 4.66 1.80
N SER A 162 -15.21 4.58 3.01
CA SER A 162 -16.54 4.02 3.23
C SER A 162 -17.65 4.94 2.73
N ASP A 163 -17.39 6.25 2.76
CA ASP A 163 -18.41 7.22 2.39
C ASP A 163 -18.36 7.43 0.88
N THR A 164 -19.47 7.09 0.24
CA THR A 164 -19.66 7.42 -1.16
C THR A 164 -19.77 8.94 -1.26
N LEU A 165 -18.74 9.58 -1.81
CA LEU A 165 -18.68 11.03 -1.98
C LEU A 165 -19.59 11.50 -3.14
N ASP A 166 -20.10 12.72 -3.04
CA ASP A 166 -20.60 13.42 -4.23
C ASP A 166 -19.40 13.87 -5.06
N PHE A 167 -19.46 13.66 -6.38
CA PHE A 167 -18.42 14.10 -7.30
C PHE A 167 -18.11 15.61 -7.16
N LYS A 168 -19.11 16.44 -6.85
CA LYS A 168 -18.89 17.88 -6.62
C LYS A 168 -17.96 18.16 -5.44
N ASP A 169 -17.98 17.33 -4.40
CA ASP A 169 -17.11 17.50 -3.24
C ASP A 169 -15.68 17.08 -3.52
N ILE A 170 -15.49 16.09 -4.40
CA ILE A 170 -14.17 15.72 -4.93
C ILE A 170 -13.61 16.87 -5.76
N VAL A 171 -14.39 17.45 -6.66
CA VAL A 171 -13.95 18.59 -7.50
C VAL A 171 -13.54 19.79 -6.64
N LYS A 172 -14.21 20.06 -5.52
CA LYS A 172 -13.83 21.15 -4.61
C LYS A 172 -12.57 20.85 -3.80
N ASN A 173 -12.34 19.59 -3.44
CA ASN A 173 -11.30 19.19 -2.48
C ASN A 173 -10.26 18.22 -3.05
N TYR A 174 -10.05 18.24 -4.37
CA TYR A 174 -9.30 17.21 -5.08
C TYR A 174 -7.89 16.96 -4.54
N LYS A 175 -7.21 18.01 -4.05
CA LYS A 175 -5.86 17.90 -3.47
C LYS A 175 -5.81 16.96 -2.27
N LYS A 176 -6.91 16.86 -1.50
CA LYS A 176 -7.03 15.94 -0.36
C LYS A 176 -7.05 14.48 -0.82
N TYR A 177 -7.63 14.24 -1.99
CA TYR A 177 -7.87 12.92 -2.55
C TYR A 177 -6.82 12.48 -3.56
N GLU A 178 -5.94 13.39 -3.99
CA GLU A 178 -4.90 13.11 -4.95
C GLU A 178 -3.97 11.99 -4.48
N ASN A 179 -3.63 11.11 -5.42
CA ASN A 179 -2.87 9.88 -5.20
C ASN A 179 -3.54 8.94 -4.18
N GLY A 180 -4.88 8.88 -4.19
CA GLY A 180 -5.68 8.04 -3.31
C GLY A 180 -6.81 7.33 -4.04
N TRP A 181 -7.34 6.27 -3.43
CA TRP A 181 -8.58 5.63 -3.88
C TRP A 181 -9.78 6.43 -3.39
N ILE A 182 -10.76 6.67 -4.26
CA ILE A 182 -12.00 7.38 -3.94
C ILE A 182 -13.20 6.53 -4.36
N ILE A 183 -14.29 6.63 -3.60
CA ILE A 183 -15.60 6.09 -3.99
C ILE A 183 -16.59 7.24 -4.14
N PHE A 184 -17.24 7.35 -5.30
CA PHE A 184 -18.15 8.47 -5.57
C PHE A 184 -19.28 8.14 -6.52
N LYS A 185 -20.36 8.92 -6.43
CA LYS A 185 -21.43 8.93 -7.43
C LYS A 185 -21.18 10.05 -8.42
N ALA A 186 -21.37 9.77 -9.70
CA ALA A 186 -21.31 10.78 -10.74
C ALA A 186 -22.31 10.47 -11.86
N TYR A 187 -22.62 11.50 -12.64
CA TYR A 187 -23.32 11.36 -13.90
C TYR A 187 -22.31 11.40 -15.05
N VAL A 188 -22.40 10.45 -15.96
CA VAL A 188 -21.54 10.38 -17.15
C VAL A 188 -22.11 11.25 -18.26
N GLU A 189 -21.34 12.24 -18.70
CA GLU A 189 -21.70 13.09 -19.84
C GLU A 189 -21.41 12.38 -21.17
N ASP A 190 -20.25 11.76 -21.30
CA ASP A 190 -19.87 11.09 -22.53
C ASP A 190 -18.83 9.98 -22.31
N VAL A 191 -18.71 9.08 -23.28
CA VAL A 191 -17.75 7.99 -23.29
C VAL A 191 -17.08 7.93 -24.66
N TYR A 192 -15.75 7.98 -24.69
CA TYR A 192 -14.97 7.92 -25.92
C TYR A 192 -13.95 6.80 -25.86
N ARG A 193 -13.67 6.19 -27.02
CA ARG A 193 -12.55 5.27 -27.20
C ARG A 193 -11.39 6.03 -27.86
N SER A 194 -10.17 5.79 -27.39
CA SER A 194 -8.96 6.22 -28.08
C SER A 194 -8.91 5.60 -29.50
N LYS A 195 -8.52 6.40 -30.49
CA LYS A 195 -8.28 5.89 -31.86
C LYS A 195 -6.98 5.08 -31.96
N LYS A 196 -6.07 5.24 -30.99
CA LYS A 196 -4.72 4.66 -31.01
C LYS A 196 -4.56 3.45 -30.09
N SER A 197 -5.50 3.25 -29.15
CA SER A 197 -5.44 2.20 -28.14
C SER A 197 -6.84 1.78 -27.75
N ASP A 198 -7.00 0.60 -27.15
CA ASP A 198 -8.27 0.16 -26.57
C ASP A 198 -8.55 0.78 -25.20
N THR A 199 -8.10 2.03 -25.03
CA THR A 199 -8.37 2.85 -23.84
C THR A 199 -9.69 3.59 -24.02
N TYR A 200 -10.52 3.57 -22.99
CA TYR A 200 -11.76 4.33 -22.93
C TYR A 200 -11.64 5.47 -21.92
N PHE A 201 -12.27 6.59 -22.25
CA PHE A 201 -12.34 7.80 -21.44
C PHE A 201 -13.80 8.10 -21.17
N ILE A 202 -14.18 8.15 -19.89
CA ILE A 202 -15.53 8.49 -19.45
C ILE A 202 -15.46 9.90 -18.86
N LYS A 203 -16.14 10.84 -19.52
CA LYS A 203 -16.28 12.22 -19.05
C LYS A 203 -17.42 12.33 -18.05
N LEU A 204 -17.15 12.99 -16.94
CA LEU A 204 -18.12 13.21 -15.87
C LEU A 204 -18.74 14.60 -16.00
N LYS A 205 -20.05 14.69 -15.76
CA LYS A 205 -20.74 15.98 -15.73
C LYS A 205 -20.30 16.78 -14.50
N GLY A 206 -19.92 18.03 -14.72
CA GLY A 206 -19.64 19.00 -13.65
C GLY A 206 -18.21 19.54 -13.64
N ASP A 207 -17.23 18.85 -14.24
CA ASP A 207 -15.87 19.36 -14.39
C ASP A 207 -15.15 18.74 -15.60
N LYS A 208 -14.47 19.57 -16.40
CA LYS A 208 -13.77 19.14 -17.63
C LYS A 208 -12.38 18.55 -17.38
N ASN A 209 -11.82 18.77 -16.19
CA ASN A 209 -10.48 18.33 -15.82
C ASN A 209 -10.46 16.94 -15.19
N PHE A 210 -11.61 16.30 -15.00
CA PHE A 210 -11.73 14.97 -14.43
C PHE A 210 -12.21 13.97 -15.48
N THR A 211 -11.48 12.87 -15.63
CA THR A 211 -11.84 11.80 -16.57
C THR A 211 -11.58 10.45 -15.93
N ILE A 212 -12.53 9.52 -16.03
CA ILE A 212 -12.26 8.12 -15.69
C ILE A 212 -11.59 7.46 -16.88
N VAL A 213 -10.48 6.76 -16.62
CA VAL A 213 -9.66 6.10 -17.66
C VAL A 213 -9.73 4.59 -17.47
N ILE A 214 -10.18 3.90 -18.51
CA ILE A 214 -10.19 2.44 -18.59
C ILE A 214 -9.13 2.03 -19.61
N PHE A 215 -7.98 1.56 -19.12
CA PHE A 215 -6.89 1.08 -19.98
C PHE A 215 -7.25 -0.22 -20.70
N GLU A 216 -6.51 -0.51 -21.79
CA GLU A 216 -6.71 -1.66 -22.66
C GLU A 216 -6.88 -3.01 -21.94
N ASN A 217 -6.08 -3.26 -20.90
CA ASN A 217 -6.18 -4.51 -20.15
C ASN A 217 -7.56 -4.67 -19.52
N LEU A 218 -8.04 -3.60 -18.88
CA LEU A 218 -9.35 -3.62 -18.23
C LEU A 218 -10.48 -3.61 -19.26
N SER A 219 -10.35 -2.87 -20.36
CA SER A 219 -11.39 -2.85 -21.40
C SER A 219 -11.62 -4.23 -22.02
N LYS A 220 -10.55 -5.02 -22.24
CA LYS A 220 -10.66 -6.42 -22.66
C LYS A 220 -11.46 -7.28 -21.67
N GLU A 221 -11.32 -7.05 -20.37
CA GLU A 221 -12.13 -7.78 -19.38
C GLU A 221 -13.62 -7.40 -19.45
N PHE A 222 -13.95 -6.12 -19.65
CA PHE A 222 -15.33 -5.68 -19.88
C PHE A 222 -15.97 -6.44 -21.05
N PHE A 223 -15.27 -6.53 -22.18
CA PHE A 223 -15.76 -7.26 -23.36
C PHE A 223 -15.91 -8.75 -23.11
N ARG A 224 -14.97 -9.39 -22.39
CA ARG A 224 -15.09 -10.81 -22.02
C ARG A 224 -16.33 -11.11 -21.18
N LYS A 225 -16.83 -10.13 -20.41
CA LYS A 225 -18.06 -10.24 -19.63
C LYS A 225 -19.30 -9.73 -20.38
N ASN A 226 -19.20 -9.47 -21.68
CA ASN A 226 -20.27 -8.88 -22.50
C ASN A 226 -20.78 -7.53 -21.97
N ILE A 227 -19.93 -6.75 -21.30
CA ILE A 227 -20.28 -5.42 -20.79
C ILE A 227 -19.77 -4.38 -21.77
N ASN A 228 -20.67 -3.65 -22.42
CA ASN A 228 -20.31 -2.56 -23.31
C ASN A 228 -20.03 -1.28 -22.51
N ILE A 229 -18.77 -0.82 -22.51
CA ILE A 229 -18.33 0.40 -21.80
C ILE A 229 -19.09 1.64 -22.30
N LEU A 230 -19.51 1.68 -23.57
CA LEU A 230 -20.27 2.81 -24.11
C LEU A 230 -21.64 2.98 -23.44
N TYR A 231 -22.18 1.93 -22.81
CA TYR A 231 -23.45 2.01 -22.07
C TYR A 231 -23.38 2.85 -20.79
N PHE A 232 -22.18 3.23 -20.33
CA PHE A 232 -22.08 4.19 -19.24
C PHE A 232 -22.49 5.61 -19.66
N LYS A 233 -22.55 5.92 -20.96
CA LYS A 233 -22.95 7.25 -21.45
C LYS A 233 -24.35 7.64 -20.96
N ASN A 234 -24.49 8.86 -20.43
CA ASN A 234 -25.74 9.40 -19.90
C ASN A 234 -26.33 8.59 -18.73
N GLN A 235 -25.49 7.90 -17.96
CA GLN A 235 -25.91 7.12 -16.81
C GLN A 235 -25.37 7.69 -15.50
N ASN A 236 -26.10 7.44 -14.42
CA ASN A 236 -25.57 7.58 -13.08
C ASN A 236 -24.70 6.36 -12.76
N ILE A 237 -23.52 6.59 -12.22
CA ILE A 237 -22.56 5.54 -11.87
C ILE A 237 -22.08 5.70 -10.44
N LEU A 238 -21.76 4.57 -9.82
CA LEU A 238 -20.93 4.46 -8.63
C LEU A 238 -19.56 3.99 -9.06
N VAL A 239 -18.52 4.72 -8.66
CA VAL A 239 -17.13 4.49 -9.08
C VAL A 239 -16.24 4.34 -7.86
N LYS A 240 -15.39 3.31 -7.83
CA LYS A 240 -14.20 3.20 -6.99
C LYS A 240 -12.99 3.36 -7.90
N GLY A 241 -12.18 4.39 -7.72
CA GLY A 241 -11.05 4.65 -8.64
C GLY A 241 -9.90 5.34 -7.95
N PHE A 242 -8.70 5.18 -8.50
CA PHE A 242 -7.51 5.88 -8.04
C PHE A 242 -7.40 7.25 -8.70
N LEU A 243 -7.45 8.32 -7.92
CA LEU A 243 -7.33 9.69 -8.40
C LEU A 243 -5.85 10.08 -8.54
N LYS A 244 -5.44 10.47 -9.74
CA LYS A 244 -4.08 10.89 -10.07
C LYS A 244 -4.10 12.16 -10.91
N TYR A 245 -3.13 13.05 -10.73
CA TYR A 245 -2.92 14.18 -11.64
C TYR A 245 -1.93 13.82 -12.75
N ASP A 246 -2.27 14.16 -13.99
CA ASP A 246 -1.40 14.17 -15.15
C ASP A 246 -1.29 15.59 -15.71
N LYS A 247 -0.06 16.03 -16.00
CA LYS A 247 0.21 17.41 -16.46
C LYS A 247 -0.49 17.75 -17.78
N LYS A 248 -0.74 16.76 -18.65
CA LYS A 248 -1.34 16.95 -19.97
C LYS A 248 -2.85 16.76 -19.95
N TYR A 249 -3.36 15.85 -19.13
CA TYR A 249 -4.77 15.43 -19.18
C TYR A 249 -5.61 15.86 -17.97
N GLY A 250 -4.98 16.45 -16.94
CA GLY A 250 -5.67 16.84 -15.71
C GLY A 250 -5.80 15.68 -14.73
N TYR A 251 -6.90 15.63 -13.99
CA TYR A 251 -7.17 14.59 -13.02
C TYR A 251 -7.77 13.33 -13.70
N GLU A 252 -7.03 12.23 -13.59
CA GLU A 252 -7.43 10.91 -14.07
C GLU A 252 -7.91 10.05 -12.90
N ILE A 253 -9.02 9.35 -13.11
CA ILE A 253 -9.57 8.36 -12.18
C ILE A 253 -9.37 6.99 -12.82
N ILE A 254 -8.41 6.24 -12.31
CA ILE A 254 -7.99 4.96 -12.89
C ILE A 254 -8.74 3.82 -12.19
N LEU A 255 -9.35 2.93 -12.98
CA LEU A 255 -10.03 1.74 -12.47
C LEU A 255 -9.08 0.54 -12.46
N ASP A 256 -9.18 -0.30 -11.42
CA ASP A 256 -8.42 -1.55 -11.26
C ASP A 256 -9.15 -2.79 -11.80
N LYS A 257 -10.47 -2.82 -11.69
CA LYS A 257 -11.31 -3.98 -12.04
C LYS A 257 -12.70 -3.58 -12.50
N ILE A 258 -13.39 -4.48 -13.18
CA ILE A 258 -14.74 -4.23 -13.72
C ILE A 258 -15.72 -3.80 -12.62
N SER A 259 -15.66 -4.46 -11.45
CA SER A 259 -16.58 -4.19 -10.34
C SER A 259 -16.42 -2.80 -9.71
N SER A 260 -15.37 -2.07 -10.09
CA SER A 260 -15.06 -0.74 -9.60
C SER A 260 -15.88 0.36 -10.28
N ILE A 261 -16.73 0.02 -11.26
CA ILE A 261 -17.76 0.90 -11.80
C ILE A 261 -19.07 0.14 -11.93
N LYS A 262 -20.17 0.74 -11.48
CA LYS A 262 -21.52 0.16 -11.54
C LYS A 262 -22.54 1.21 -11.92
N LEU A 263 -23.53 0.83 -12.71
CA LEU A 263 -24.70 1.65 -12.96
C LEU A 263 -25.54 1.77 -11.68
N LEU A 264 -25.96 2.98 -11.36
CA LEU A 264 -26.97 3.23 -10.35
C LEU A 264 -28.33 3.19 -11.05
N LYS A 265 -29.24 2.36 -10.52
CA LYS A 265 -30.63 2.31 -10.97
C LYS A 265 -31.39 3.54 -10.46
#